data_AF-A0AA97P037-F1
#
_entry.id   AF-A0AA97P037-F1
#
_cell.length_a   1.000
_cell.length_b   1.000
_cell.length_c   1.000
_cell.angle_alpha   90.00
_cell.angle_beta   90.00
_cell.angle_gamma   90.00
#
_symmetry.space_group_name_H-M   'P 1'
#
loop_
_entity.id
_entity.type
_entity.pdbx_description
1 polymer ?
#
loop_
_entity_poly.entity_id
_entity_poly.type
_entity_poly.pdbx_seq_one_letter_code
_entity_poly.pdbx_strand_id
1 'polypeptide(L)'
;MAFGLITILHIVAIVFALIELGLTAYAVSVFYNRWGPYVVSRSPDSLNFMVFNSVWSLLVLAYLGLTPKYAARLFHKLVALGLLALTTIFWFAGSIALAAYLGGPWNCGRDTLCGSTSAAVAFGFFLWAIFTVLLVLEGLEWNRSRNSVASNPHKPHASTTPYNGA
;
A
#
# COMPACT_ATOMS: atom_id res chain seq x y z
N MET A 1 -22.56 2.37 -2.18
CA MET A 1 -21.84 3.05 -1.08
C MET A 1 -20.40 2.53 -0.93
N ALA A 2 -20.18 1.22 -0.72
CA ALA A 2 -18.83 0.65 -0.48
C ALA A 2 -17.84 0.80 -1.66
N PHE A 3 -18.28 0.57 -2.91
CA PHE A 3 -17.42 0.71 -4.10
C PHE A 3 -16.81 2.11 -4.27
N GLY A 4 -17.56 3.16 -3.93
CA GLY A 4 -17.06 4.54 -3.98
C GLY A 4 -15.97 4.79 -2.94
N LEU A 5 -16.18 4.33 -1.71
CA LEU A 5 -15.22 4.46 -0.62
C LEU A 5 -13.91 3.71 -0.91
N ILE A 6 -14.00 2.48 -1.40
CA ILE A 6 -12.81 1.67 -1.76
C ILE A 6 -11.99 2.38 -2.83
N THR A 7 -12.64 2.93 -3.86
CA THR A 7 -11.95 3.67 -4.94
C THR A 7 -11.25 4.92 -4.41
N ILE A 8 -11.92 5.68 -3.52
CA ILE A 8 -11.31 6.86 -2.87
C ILE A 8 -10.09 6.45 -2.06
N LEU A 9 -10.19 5.37 -1.27
CA LEU A 9 -9.07 4.86 -0.47
C LEU A 9 -7.89 4.45 -1.34
N HIS A 10 -8.12 3.85 -2.51
CA HIS A 10 -7.05 3.54 -3.46
C HIS A 10 -6.37 4.82 -3.99
N ILE A 11 -7.14 5.84 -4.37
CA ILE A 11 -6.58 7.12 -4.84
C ILE A 11 -5.73 7.77 -3.74
N VAL A 12 -6.24 7.83 -2.52
CA VAL A 12 -5.51 8.38 -1.37
C VAL A 12 -4.24 7.56 -1.10
N ALA A 13 -4.32 6.22 -1.17
CA ALA A 13 -3.15 5.35 -1.02
C ALA A 13 -2.09 5.60 -2.09
N ILE A 14 -2.49 5.80 -3.36
CA ILE A 14 -1.56 6.13 -4.46
C ILE A 14 -0.86 7.45 -4.17
N VAL A 15 -1.61 8.49 -3.79
CA VAL A 15 -1.04 9.82 -3.49
C VAL A 15 -0.06 9.73 -2.33
N PHE A 16 -0.43 9.05 -1.25
CA PHE A 16 0.43 8.91 -0.08
C PHE A 16 1.68 8.07 -0.38
N ALA A 17 1.56 7.02 -1.20
CA ALA A 17 2.69 6.21 -1.64
C ALA A 17 3.68 7.01 -2.53
N LEU A 18 3.18 7.93 -3.37
CA LEU A 18 4.03 8.84 -4.15
C LEU A 18 4.75 9.86 -3.28
N ILE A 19 4.05 10.38 -2.26
CA ILE A 19 4.65 11.27 -1.25
C ILE A 19 5.78 10.51 -0.54
N GLU A 20 5.51 9.33 0.02
CA GLU A 20 6.51 8.48 0.65
C GLU A 20 7.71 8.19 -0.25
N LEU A 21 7.46 7.82 -1.51
CA LEU A 21 8.52 7.59 -2.48
C LEU A 21 9.41 8.82 -2.65
N GLY A 22 8.82 10.02 -2.72
CA GLY A 22 9.55 11.28 -2.83
C GLY A 22 10.40 11.58 -1.59
N LEU A 23 9.83 11.45 -0.38
CA LEU A 23 10.55 11.73 0.86
C LEU A 23 11.70 10.73 1.07
N THR A 24 11.44 9.43 0.87
CA THR A 24 12.42 8.38 1.08
C THR A 24 13.50 8.38 -0.01
N ALA A 25 13.16 8.66 -1.27
CA ALA A 25 14.15 8.84 -2.34
C ALA A 25 15.02 10.08 -2.12
N TYR A 26 14.45 11.19 -1.65
CA TYR A 26 15.23 12.36 -1.26
C TYR A 26 16.21 12.01 -0.14
N ALA A 27 15.72 11.36 0.93
CA ALA A 27 16.57 10.95 2.05
C ALA A 27 17.73 10.06 1.57
N VAL A 28 17.47 9.06 0.72
CA VAL A 28 18.51 8.20 0.12
C VAL A 28 19.50 9.02 -0.73
N SER A 29 19.01 9.96 -1.56
CA SER A 29 19.86 10.75 -2.45
C SER A 29 20.92 11.56 -1.70
N VAL A 30 20.61 12.04 -0.50
CA VAL A 30 21.55 12.84 0.29
C VAL A 30 22.70 12.00 0.86
N PHE A 31 22.48 10.70 1.13
CA PHE A 31 23.57 9.79 1.50
C PHE A 31 24.51 9.47 0.33
N TYR A 32 24.01 9.51 -0.92
CA TYR A 32 24.83 9.30 -2.12
C TYR A 32 25.47 10.58 -2.67
N ASN A 33 25.07 11.75 -2.15
CA ASN A 33 25.66 13.01 -2.56
C ASN A 33 27.08 13.14 -2.00
N ARG A 34 28.08 13.03 -2.90
CA ARG A 34 29.51 13.17 -2.59
C ARG A 34 29.89 14.53 -1.96
N TRP A 35 29.03 15.52 -2.11
CA TRP A 35 29.17 16.88 -1.57
C TRP A 35 28.18 17.17 -0.42
N GLY A 36 27.48 16.15 0.08
CA GLY A 36 26.48 16.26 1.15
C GLY A 36 27.11 16.20 2.55
N PRO A 37 26.36 16.59 3.59
CA PRO A 37 26.83 16.61 4.98
C PRO A 37 27.13 15.21 5.56
N TYR A 38 26.64 14.15 4.91
CA TYR A 38 26.86 12.75 5.30
C TYR A 38 27.64 12.03 4.18
N VAL A 39 28.97 12.10 4.23
CA VAL A 39 29.88 11.34 3.35
C VAL A 39 29.95 9.87 3.79
N VAL A 40 28.84 9.17 3.63
CA VAL A 40 28.76 7.72 3.81
C VAL A 40 28.12 7.12 2.56
N SER A 41 28.88 6.35 1.78
CA SER A 41 28.42 5.73 0.53
C SER A 41 27.41 4.59 0.72
N ARG A 42 26.65 4.60 1.82
CA ARG A 42 25.65 3.59 2.16
C ARG A 42 24.45 4.26 2.80
N SER A 43 23.28 4.12 2.17
CA SER A 43 21.99 4.50 2.74
C SER A 43 21.52 3.44 3.76
N PRO A 44 20.84 3.83 4.85
CA PRO A 44 20.23 2.90 5.81
C PRO A 44 19.27 1.91 5.14
N ASP A 45 19.32 0.64 5.56
CA ASP A 45 18.47 -0.41 4.99
C ASP A 45 16.98 -0.13 5.18
N SER A 46 16.58 0.50 6.29
CA SER A 46 15.20 0.93 6.55
C SER A 46 14.68 1.91 5.48
N LEU A 47 15.52 2.85 5.03
CA LEU A 47 15.13 3.82 3.99
C LEU A 47 15.02 3.14 2.61
N ASN A 48 15.98 2.26 2.29
CA ASN A 48 15.93 1.48 1.05
C ASN A 48 14.69 0.58 0.99
N PHE A 49 14.31 -0.03 2.13
CA PHE A 49 13.09 -0.82 2.25
C PHE A 49 11.83 0.02 2.03
N MET A 50 11.76 1.24 2.57
CA MET A 50 10.62 2.14 2.37
C MET A 50 10.45 2.59 0.91
N VAL A 51 11.56 2.82 0.19
CA VAL A 51 11.54 3.08 -1.27
C VAL A 51 10.97 1.87 -2.01
N PHE A 52 11.49 0.68 -1.72
CA PHE A 52 10.97 -0.57 -2.30
C PHE A 52 9.48 -0.74 -2.01
N ASN A 53 9.07 -0.53 -0.75
CA ASN A 53 7.70 -0.71 -0.31
C ASN A 53 6.73 0.27 -1.01
N SER A 54 7.17 1.51 -1.25
CA SER A 54 6.41 2.49 -2.03
C SER A 54 6.19 2.03 -3.48
N VAL A 55 7.25 1.58 -4.17
CA VAL A 55 7.15 1.07 -5.55
C VAL A 55 6.29 -0.20 -5.61
N TRP A 56 6.51 -1.14 -4.69
CA TRP A 56 5.70 -2.35 -4.54
C TRP A 56 4.22 -2.02 -4.38
N SER A 57 3.89 -1.07 -3.51
CA SER A 57 2.51 -0.66 -3.26
C SER A 57 1.85 -0.05 -4.50
N LEU A 58 2.57 0.74 -5.29
CA LEU A 58 2.06 1.27 -6.55
C LEU A 58 1.76 0.16 -7.56
N LEU A 59 2.60 -0.88 -7.64
CA LEU A 59 2.34 -2.05 -8.48
C LEU A 59 1.12 -2.84 -8.01
N VAL A 60 0.96 -3.05 -6.70
CA VAL A 60 -0.21 -3.71 -6.12
C VAL A 60 -1.48 -2.91 -6.41
N LEU A 61 -1.47 -1.59 -6.20
CA LEU A 61 -2.61 -0.71 -6.47
C LEU A 61 -2.95 -0.68 -7.97
N ALA A 62 -1.93 -0.69 -8.85
CA ALA A 62 -2.15 -0.82 -10.29
C ALA A 62 -2.80 -2.17 -10.64
N TYR A 63 -2.34 -3.27 -10.05
CA TYR A 63 -2.97 -4.58 -10.23
C TYR A 63 -4.42 -4.59 -9.73
N LEU A 64 -4.72 -4.00 -8.57
CA LEU A 64 -6.07 -3.96 -8.03
C LEU A 64 -7.00 -3.04 -8.83
N GLY A 65 -6.50 -1.92 -9.38
CA GLY A 65 -7.29 -0.97 -10.16
C GLY A 65 -7.49 -1.36 -11.63
N LEU A 66 -6.45 -1.89 -12.29
CA LEU A 66 -6.49 -2.19 -13.74
C LEU A 66 -7.04 -3.59 -14.03
N THR A 67 -6.68 -4.60 -13.24
CA THR A 67 -7.07 -5.99 -13.52
C THR A 67 -8.59 -6.21 -13.58
N PRO A 68 -9.43 -5.70 -12.65
CA PRO A 68 -10.88 -5.90 -12.75
C PRO A 68 -11.49 -5.17 -13.96
N LYS A 69 -10.86 -4.11 -14.47
CA LYS A 69 -11.36 -3.33 -15.61
C LYS A 69 -10.99 -3.93 -16.96
N TYR A 70 -9.79 -4.50 -17.09
CA TYR A 70 -9.26 -4.96 -18.38
C TYR A 70 -9.12 -6.48 -18.50
N ALA A 71 -9.06 -7.21 -17.38
CA ALA A 71 -8.71 -8.63 -17.35
C ALA A 71 -9.46 -9.41 -16.26
N ALA A 72 -10.79 -9.40 -16.31
CA ALA A 72 -11.66 -10.09 -15.34
C ALA A 72 -11.35 -11.60 -15.18
N ARG A 73 -10.76 -12.26 -16.20
CA ARG A 73 -10.30 -13.66 -16.12
C ARG A 73 -9.03 -13.87 -15.28
N LEU A 74 -8.18 -12.85 -15.14
CA LEU A 74 -6.94 -12.90 -14.36
C LEU A 74 -7.14 -12.43 -12.91
N PHE A 75 -8.31 -11.84 -12.59
CA PHE A 75 -8.59 -11.33 -11.25
C PHE A 75 -8.96 -12.46 -10.28
N HIS A 76 -7.97 -12.92 -9.51
CA HIS A 76 -8.21 -13.83 -8.39
C HIS A 76 -8.34 -13.04 -7.09
N LYS A 77 -9.55 -13.04 -6.50
CA LYS A 77 -9.85 -12.37 -5.21
C LYS A 77 -8.90 -12.79 -4.08
N LEU A 78 -8.49 -14.07 -4.08
CA LEU A 78 -7.51 -14.63 -3.16
C LEU A 78 -6.13 -13.95 -3.26
N VAL A 79 -5.67 -13.71 -4.49
CA VAL A 79 -4.38 -13.07 -4.77
C VAL A 79 -4.45 -11.59 -4.39
N ALA A 80 -5.55 -10.91 -4.72
CA ALA A 80 -5.79 -9.52 -4.32
C ALA A 80 -5.71 -9.34 -2.79
N LEU A 81 -6.38 -10.21 -2.03
CA LEU A 81 -6.33 -10.17 -0.57
C LEU A 81 -4.92 -10.47 -0.03
N GLY A 82 -4.23 -11.46 -0.61
CA GLY A 82 -2.85 -11.79 -0.23
C GLY A 82 -1.88 -10.62 -0.47
N LEU A 83 -2.02 -9.93 -1.60
CA LEU A 83 -1.22 -8.74 -1.91
C LEU A 83 -1.50 -7.59 -0.94
N LEU A 84 -2.77 -7.36 -0.58
CA LEU A 84 -3.13 -6.37 0.43
C LEU A 84 -2.54 -6.73 1.80
N ALA A 85 -2.64 -7.99 2.22
CA ALA A 85 -2.10 -8.45 3.50
C ALA A 85 -0.58 -8.26 3.58
N LEU A 86 0.14 -8.65 2.51
CA LEU A 86 1.58 -8.48 2.43
C LEU A 86 1.98 -7.01 2.47
N THR A 87 1.26 -6.17 1.72
CA THR A 87 1.52 -4.72 1.68
C THR A 87 1.28 -4.07 3.04
N THR A 88 0.22 -4.45 3.75
CA THR A 88 -0.03 -4.00 5.13
C THR A 88 1.12 -4.37 6.06
N ILE A 89 1.62 -5.62 5.99
CA ILE A 89 2.74 -6.07 6.83
C ILE A 89 4.01 -5.27 6.50
N PHE A 90 4.30 -5.04 5.22
CA PHE A 90 5.46 -4.24 4.81
C PHE A 90 5.39 -2.81 5.31
N TRP A 91 4.24 -2.13 5.20
CA TRP A 91 4.09 -0.79 5.75
C TRP A 91 4.24 -0.74 7.26
N PHE A 92 3.72 -1.74 7.99
CA PHE A 92 3.89 -1.81 9.43
C PHE A 92 5.37 -1.98 9.83
N ALA A 93 6.02 -2.99 9.25
CA ALA A 93 7.40 -3.33 9.55
C ALA A 93 8.35 -2.19 9.14
N GLY A 94 8.16 -1.62 7.95
CA GLY A 94 8.97 -0.52 7.43
C GLY A 94 8.85 0.74 8.27
N SER A 95 7.63 1.13 8.66
CA SER A 95 7.39 2.33 9.47
C SER A 95 8.03 2.21 10.86
N ILE A 96 7.93 1.03 11.50
CA ILE A 96 8.57 0.77 12.78
C ILE A 96 10.09 0.72 12.66
N ALA A 97 10.62 0.06 11.62
CA ALA A 97 12.06 0.00 11.39
C ALA A 97 12.66 1.40 11.15
N LEU A 98 11.94 2.27 10.43
CA LEU A 98 12.35 3.65 10.22
C LEU A 98 12.23 4.49 11.52
N ALA A 99 11.15 4.32 12.28
CA ALA A 99 10.98 5.00 13.57
C ALA A 99 12.07 4.60 14.59
N ALA A 100 12.40 3.31 14.66
CA ALA A 100 13.45 2.78 15.52
C ALA A 100 14.85 3.26 15.08
N TYR A 101 15.09 3.36 13.77
CA TYR A 101 16.34 3.91 13.22
C TYR A 101 16.54 5.38 13.62
N LEU A 102 15.46 6.17 13.69
CA LEU A 102 15.54 7.59 14.05
C LEU A 102 15.88 7.79 15.52
N GLY A 103 15.33 6.97 16.42
CA GLY A 103 15.44 7.14 17.88
C GLY A 103 14.75 8.43 18.38
N GLY A 104 14.08 8.41 19.53
CA GLY A 104 13.48 9.63 20.12
C GLY A 104 14.53 10.53 20.82
N PRO A 105 14.20 11.76 21.26
CA PRO A 105 13.19 12.73 20.79
C PRO A 105 13.75 13.68 19.71
N TRP A 106 12.93 14.01 18.71
CA TRP A 106 13.37 14.66 17.47
C TRP A 106 13.38 16.19 17.58
N ASN A 107 14.52 16.77 17.95
CA ASN A 107 14.73 18.20 17.74
C ASN A 107 15.37 18.43 16.37
N CYS A 108 14.60 18.21 15.29
CA CYS A 108 15.11 18.24 13.91
C CYS A 108 15.56 19.64 13.40
N GLY A 109 15.45 20.69 14.21
CA GLY A 109 16.01 22.01 13.92
C GLY A 109 15.81 22.48 12.46
N ARG A 110 16.93 22.77 11.77
CA ARG A 110 16.96 23.14 10.34
C ARG A 110 17.39 21.97 9.43
N ASP A 111 17.48 20.76 9.98
CA ASP A 111 17.97 19.58 9.25
C ASP A 111 16.85 19.00 8.38
N THR A 112 16.91 19.30 7.10
CA THR A 112 15.91 18.86 6.10
C THR A 112 15.81 17.34 6.02
N LEU A 113 16.88 16.60 6.32
CA LEU A 113 16.88 15.14 6.38
C LEU A 113 16.10 14.59 7.57
N CYS A 114 16.31 15.15 8.75
CA CYS A 114 15.59 14.74 9.95
C CYS A 114 14.09 15.04 9.80
N GLY A 115 13.75 16.23 9.27
CA GLY A 115 12.38 16.62 8.96
C GLY A 115 11.73 15.72 7.90
N SER A 116 12.42 15.44 6.80
CA SER A 116 11.91 14.56 5.75
C SER A 116 11.74 13.12 6.24
N THR A 117 12.69 12.59 7.02
CA THR A 117 12.60 11.20 7.47
C THR A 117 11.55 11.02 8.57
N SER A 118 11.36 12.01 9.44
CA SER A 118 10.28 11.99 10.44
C SER A 118 8.89 12.09 9.79
N ALA A 119 8.75 12.92 8.75
CA ALA A 119 7.54 12.95 7.95
C ALA A 119 7.28 11.59 7.25
N ALA A 120 8.31 10.93 6.73
CA ALA A 120 8.20 9.60 6.14
C ALA A 120 7.81 8.51 7.17
N VAL A 121 8.13 8.67 8.45
CA VAL A 121 7.58 7.77 9.48
C VAL A 121 6.07 7.97 9.62
N ALA A 122 5.60 9.21 9.66
CA ALA A 122 4.18 9.53 9.83
C ALA A 122 3.32 9.08 8.64
N PHE A 123 3.75 9.41 7.42
CA PHE A 123 3.06 8.99 6.19
C PHE A 123 3.08 7.47 6.01
N GLY A 124 4.17 6.79 6.40
CA GLY A 124 4.26 5.33 6.48
C GLY A 124 3.18 4.70 7.36
N PHE A 125 2.94 5.25 8.56
CA PHE A 125 1.85 4.78 9.44
C PHE A 125 0.45 5.07 8.88
N PHE A 126 0.25 6.19 8.19
CA PHE A 126 -1.02 6.47 7.51
C PHE A 126 -1.27 5.47 6.37
N LEU A 127 -0.25 5.13 5.59
CA LEU A 127 -0.36 4.09 4.58
C LEU A 127 -0.66 2.73 5.19
N TRP A 128 0.01 2.36 6.28
CA TRP A 128 -0.32 1.15 7.03
C TRP A 128 -1.80 1.11 7.43
N ALA A 129 -2.34 2.21 7.97
CA ALA A 129 -3.73 2.28 8.37
C ALA A 129 -4.68 2.14 7.16
N ILE A 130 -4.40 2.83 6.05
CA ILE A 130 -5.21 2.75 4.82
C ILE A 130 -5.21 1.33 4.26
N PHE A 131 -4.04 0.68 4.13
CA PHE A 131 -3.93 -0.68 3.65
C PHE A 131 -4.59 -1.70 4.59
N THR A 132 -4.54 -1.46 5.91
CA THR A 132 -5.27 -2.28 6.89
C THR A 132 -6.78 -2.16 6.69
N VAL A 133 -7.31 -0.95 6.49
CA VAL A 133 -8.74 -0.74 6.22
C VAL A 133 -9.13 -1.43 4.91
N LEU A 134 -8.36 -1.26 3.84
CA LEU A 134 -8.61 -1.93 2.56
C LEU A 134 -8.62 -3.46 2.72
N LEU A 135 -7.65 -4.03 3.43
CA LEU A 135 -7.56 -5.45 3.72
C LEU A 135 -8.78 -5.97 4.49
N VAL A 136 -9.23 -5.24 5.52
CA VAL A 136 -10.40 -5.62 6.31
C VAL A 136 -11.67 -5.57 5.48
N LEU A 137 -11.86 -4.52 4.68
CA LEU A 137 -13.04 -4.39 3.81
C LEU A 137 -13.11 -5.54 2.79
N GLU A 138 -12.02 -5.81 2.08
CA GLU A 138 -11.92 -6.93 1.13
C GLU A 138 -12.09 -8.29 1.82
N GLY A 139 -11.53 -8.46 3.02
CA GLY A 139 -11.69 -9.68 3.82
C GLY A 139 -13.13 -9.92 4.26
N LEU A 140 -13.85 -8.87 4.67
CA LEU A 140 -15.26 -8.93 5.03
C LEU A 140 -16.13 -9.27 3.81
N GLU A 141 -15.85 -8.69 2.65
CA GLU A 141 -16.55 -8.99 1.40
C GLU A 141 -16.34 -10.45 0.98
N TRP A 142 -15.13 -10.97 1.14
CA TRP A 142 -14.86 -12.38 0.87
C TRP A 142 -15.63 -13.30 1.81
N ASN A 143 -15.66 -13.00 3.11
CA ASN A 143 -16.39 -13.82 4.08
C ASN A 143 -17.90 -13.81 3.80
N ARG A 144 -18.47 -12.63 3.48
CA ARG A 144 -19.88 -12.51 3.07
C ARG A 144 -20.17 -13.32 1.81
N SER A 145 -19.31 -13.22 0.79
CA SER A 145 -19.46 -13.98 -0.45
C SER A 145 -19.43 -15.50 -0.22
N ARG A 146 -18.63 -16.01 0.71
CA ARG A 146 -18.63 -17.44 1.06
C ARG A 146 -19.90 -17.85 1.80
N ASN A 147 -20.36 -17.04 2.76
CA ASN A 147 -21.55 -17.34 3.55
C ASN A 147 -22.83 -17.34 2.70
N SER A 148 -22.94 -16.47 1.69
CA SER A 148 -24.07 -16.45 0.76
C SER A 148 -24.12 -17.68 -0.16
N VAL A 149 -22.98 -18.31 -0.45
CA VAL A 149 -22.91 -19.55 -1.22
C VAL A 149 -23.27 -20.76 -0.35
N ALA A 150 -22.84 -20.75 0.92
CA ALA A 150 -23.15 -21.82 1.87
C ALA A 150 -24.64 -21.83 2.30
N SER A 151 -25.31 -20.67 2.34
CA SER A 151 -26.73 -20.58 2.74
C SER A 151 -27.73 -20.86 1.61
N ASN A 152 -27.28 -21.05 0.36
CA ASN A 152 -28.13 -21.40 -0.78
C ASN A 152 -27.58 -22.63 -1.55
N PRO A 153 -27.59 -23.84 -0.96
CA PRO A 153 -27.21 -25.07 -1.66
C PRO A 153 -28.26 -25.53 -2.71
N HIS A 154 -29.35 -24.78 -2.91
CA HIS A 154 -30.48 -25.14 -3.77
C HIS A 154 -30.89 -24.00 -4.72
N LYS A 155 -29.96 -23.56 -5.58
CA LYS A 155 -30.36 -23.03 -6.88
C LYS A 155 -29.72 -23.91 -7.95
N PRO A 156 -30.50 -24.78 -8.63
CA PRO A 156 -29.99 -25.45 -9.81
C PRO A 156 -29.57 -24.38 -10.81
N HIS A 157 -28.50 -24.66 -11.55
CA HIS A 157 -27.97 -23.82 -12.63
C HIS A 157 -29.10 -23.21 -13.47
N ALA A 158 -29.46 -21.96 -13.18
CA ALA A 158 -30.31 -21.19 -14.07
C ALA A 158 -29.43 -20.81 -15.26
N SER A 159 -29.83 -21.35 -16.40
CA SER A 159 -29.29 -21.17 -17.74
C SER A 159 -28.59 -19.83 -17.99
N THR A 160 -27.45 -19.91 -18.66
CA THR A 160 -26.82 -18.83 -19.42
C THR A 160 -27.85 -18.02 -20.21
N THR A 161 -28.19 -16.84 -19.73
CA THR A 161 -28.83 -15.81 -20.55
C THR A 161 -27.74 -15.12 -21.38
N PRO A 162 -27.81 -15.12 -22.72
CA PRO A 162 -26.84 -14.41 -23.53
C PRO A 162 -26.96 -12.89 -23.32
N TYR A 163 -25.80 -12.24 -23.34
CA TYR A 163 -25.60 -10.80 -23.21
C TYR A 163 -26.26 -10.11 -24.43
N ASN A 164 -27.41 -9.45 -24.23
CA ASN A 164 -27.97 -8.53 -25.22
C ASN A 164 -27.40 -7.13 -24.96
N GLY A 165 -26.62 -6.65 -25.92
CA GLY A 165 -26.10 -5.29 -25.91
C GLY A 165 -27.19 -4.25 -26.11
N ALA A 166 -27.02 -3.12 -25.44
CA ALA A 166 -27.25 -1.77 -25.92
C ALA A 166 -26.41 -0.84 -25.04
#